data_AF-A0A1Z4KUM4-F1
#
_entry.id   AF-A0A1Z4KUM4-F1
#
_cell.length_a   1.000
_cell.length_b   1.000
_cell.length_c   1.000
_cell.angle_alpha   90.00
_cell.angle_beta   90.00
_cell.angle_gamma   90.00
#
_symmetry.space_group_name_H-M   'P 1'
#
loop_
_entity.id
_entity.type
_entity.pdbx_description
1 polymer ?
#
loop_
_entity_poly.entity_id
_entity_poly.type
_entity_poly.pdbx_seq_one_letter_code
_entity_poly.pdbx_strand_id
1 'polypeptide(L)'
;MSKRLLLLSNSTNIGEEYLFYARQEIKNFLGSSVKKIAFIPFAAVTSTYQHYSEKVRKVFQDIGYEFDAIHLVESSHELIKNAEAVVVGGGNTFHLIHCLHETKLLDDIRNKVSNGTPYIGWSAGSNVACPTIKTSNDMPIIEPISFQGLNLVPFQINPHYTNAVIPNHNGETREQRLEDF
;
A
#
# COMPACT_ATOMS: atom_id res chain seq x y z
N MET A 1 -3.04 -14.10 16.51
CA MET A 1 -3.06 -14.88 15.25
C MET A 1 -1.85 -14.49 14.40
N SER A 2 -1.46 -15.29 13.41
CA SER A 2 -0.39 -14.88 12.48
C SER A 2 -0.87 -13.77 11.56
N LYS A 3 -0.03 -12.77 11.28
CA LYS A 3 -0.33 -11.69 10.32
C LYS A 3 -0.34 -12.26 8.91
N ARG A 4 -1.31 -11.83 8.09
CA ARG A 4 -1.43 -12.22 6.68
C ARG A 4 -1.17 -11.01 5.81
N LEU A 5 -0.03 -10.98 5.11
CA LEU A 5 0.41 -9.83 4.32
C LEU A 5 0.77 -10.26 2.89
N LEU A 6 0.31 -9.51 1.90
CA LEU A 6 0.77 -9.56 0.51
C LEU A 6 1.34 -8.19 0.14
N LEU A 7 2.67 -8.12 0.01
CA LEU A 7 3.40 -6.87 -0.18
C LEU A 7 4.11 -6.89 -1.54
N LEU A 8 3.56 -6.14 -2.51
CA LEU A 8 3.98 -6.15 -3.91
C LEU A 8 4.91 -4.96 -4.20
N SER A 9 6.04 -5.19 -4.86
CA SER A 9 7.00 -4.12 -5.18
C SER A 9 6.38 -3.02 -6.07
N ASN A 10 5.68 -3.43 -7.14
CA ASN A 10 5.07 -2.55 -8.14
C ASN A 10 3.64 -2.97 -8.46
N SER A 11 2.92 -2.15 -9.23
CA SER A 11 1.54 -2.45 -9.63
C SER A 11 1.40 -3.07 -11.02
N THR A 12 2.39 -2.92 -11.91
CA THR A 12 2.24 -3.25 -13.34
C THR A 12 3.59 -3.68 -13.90
N ASN A 13 3.62 -4.82 -14.59
CA ASN A 13 4.79 -5.27 -15.35
C ASN A 13 4.78 -4.67 -16.76
N ILE A 14 5.92 -4.70 -17.45
CA ILE A 14 6.02 -4.19 -18.83
C ILE A 14 5.07 -4.97 -19.73
N GLY A 15 4.19 -4.24 -20.45
CA GLY A 15 3.24 -4.82 -21.40
C GLY A 15 1.96 -5.40 -20.78
N GLU A 16 1.79 -5.30 -19.45
CA GLU A 16 0.60 -5.81 -18.77
C GLU A 16 -0.40 -4.71 -18.38
N GLU A 17 -1.64 -5.13 -18.15
CA GLU A 17 -2.62 -4.27 -17.48
C GLU A 17 -2.30 -4.07 -16.00
N TYR A 18 -2.92 -3.05 -15.41
CA TYR A 18 -2.74 -2.72 -14.00
C TYR A 18 -3.11 -3.91 -13.09
N LEU A 19 -2.18 -4.26 -12.19
CA LEU A 19 -2.23 -5.37 -11.25
C LEU A 19 -2.43 -6.76 -11.87
N PHE A 20 -2.29 -6.90 -13.19
CA PHE A 20 -2.58 -8.15 -13.89
C PHE A 20 -1.78 -9.34 -13.37
N TYR A 21 -0.44 -9.24 -13.31
CA TYR A 21 0.41 -10.32 -12.77
C TYR A 21 0.02 -10.76 -11.35
N ALA A 22 -0.52 -9.85 -10.54
CA ALA A 22 -0.84 -10.10 -9.14
C ALA A 22 -2.26 -10.63 -8.94
N ARG A 23 -3.15 -10.60 -9.96
CA ARG A 23 -4.58 -10.95 -9.82
C ARG A 23 -4.80 -12.32 -9.20
N GLN A 24 -4.11 -13.34 -9.72
CA GLN A 24 -4.28 -14.70 -9.21
C GLN A 24 -3.76 -14.86 -7.78
N GLU A 25 -2.63 -14.21 -7.46
CA GLU A 25 -2.07 -14.24 -6.12
C GLU A 25 -2.98 -13.52 -5.12
N ILE A 26 -3.51 -12.35 -5.48
CA ILE A 26 -4.51 -11.61 -4.69
C ILE A 26 -5.74 -12.50 -4.43
N LYS A 27 -6.26 -13.17 -5.46
CA LYS A 27 -7.44 -14.04 -5.33
C LYS A 27 -7.17 -15.22 -4.40
N ASN A 28 -6.05 -15.91 -4.58
CA ASN A 28 -5.64 -17.03 -3.72
C ASN A 28 -5.44 -16.57 -2.27
N PHE A 29 -4.79 -15.42 -2.11
CA PHE A 29 -4.49 -14.83 -0.80
C PHE A 29 -5.76 -14.41 -0.06
N LEU A 30 -6.73 -13.79 -0.72
CA LEU A 30 -7.99 -13.40 -0.08
C LEU A 30 -8.88 -14.63 0.21
N GLY A 31 -8.95 -15.59 -0.71
CA GLY A 31 -9.81 -16.77 -0.59
C GLY A 31 -11.30 -16.42 -0.67
N SER A 32 -12.17 -17.43 -0.65
CA SER A 32 -13.61 -17.25 -0.92
C SER A 32 -14.40 -16.63 0.24
N SER A 33 -13.85 -16.63 1.45
CA SER A 33 -14.54 -16.15 2.67
C SER A 33 -14.53 -14.64 2.84
N VAL A 34 -13.58 -13.92 2.24
CA VAL A 34 -13.50 -12.46 2.31
C VAL A 34 -14.58 -11.84 1.41
N LYS A 35 -15.40 -10.96 1.99
CA LYS A 35 -16.49 -10.22 1.36
C LYS A 35 -16.38 -8.72 1.56
N LYS A 36 -15.87 -8.29 2.72
CA LYS A 36 -15.75 -6.86 3.06
C LYS A 36 -14.32 -6.39 2.92
N ILE A 37 -14.00 -5.63 1.89
CA ILE A 37 -12.65 -5.10 1.67
C ILE A 37 -12.67 -3.59 1.86
N ALA A 38 -11.74 -3.07 2.66
CA ALA A 38 -11.50 -1.63 2.79
C ALA A 38 -10.33 -1.22 1.90
N PHE A 39 -10.56 -0.29 0.96
CA PHE A 39 -9.52 0.26 0.09
C PHE A 39 -9.09 1.66 0.51
N ILE A 40 -7.76 1.86 0.61
CA ILE A 40 -7.10 3.10 1.01
C ILE A 40 -6.37 3.70 -0.21
N PRO A 41 -6.92 4.76 -0.84
CA PRO A 41 -6.37 5.38 -2.04
C PRO A 41 -5.42 6.55 -1.77
N PHE A 42 -5.10 6.86 -0.51
CA PHE A 42 -4.41 8.09 -0.10
C PHE A 42 -3.04 8.33 -0.74
N ALA A 43 -2.42 7.33 -1.35
CA ALA A 43 -1.17 7.53 -2.08
C ALA A 43 -1.36 8.29 -3.42
N ALA A 44 -2.58 8.39 -3.95
CA ALA A 44 -2.83 9.11 -5.20
C ALA A 44 -2.70 10.63 -5.03
N VAL A 45 -1.85 11.24 -5.86
CA VAL A 45 -1.60 12.70 -5.87
C VAL A 45 -2.07 13.33 -7.18
N THR A 46 -1.73 12.72 -8.32
CA THR A 46 -2.06 13.25 -9.66
C THR A 46 -3.43 12.81 -10.19
N SER A 47 -4.11 11.93 -9.45
CA SER A 47 -5.44 11.42 -9.79
C SER A 47 -6.36 11.57 -8.59
N THR A 48 -7.66 11.73 -8.84
CA THR A 48 -8.64 11.76 -7.75
C THR A 48 -8.77 10.38 -7.11
N TYR A 49 -9.12 10.34 -5.83
CA TYR A 49 -9.38 9.08 -5.14
C TYR A 49 -10.50 8.28 -5.82
N GLN A 50 -11.52 8.96 -6.35
CA GLN A 50 -12.61 8.32 -7.09
C GLN A 50 -12.07 7.56 -8.32
N HIS A 51 -11.29 8.23 -9.17
CA HIS A 51 -10.75 7.60 -10.37
C HIS A 51 -9.79 6.45 -10.02
N TYR A 52 -8.96 6.63 -9.00
CA TYR A 52 -8.07 5.57 -8.56
C TYR A 52 -8.84 4.36 -8.03
N SER A 53 -9.85 4.57 -7.19
CA SER A 53 -10.71 3.50 -6.69
C SER A 53 -11.49 2.80 -7.79
N GLU A 54 -12.01 3.51 -8.80
CA GLU A 54 -12.65 2.86 -9.95
C GLU A 54 -11.69 1.96 -10.74
N LYS A 55 -10.44 2.42 -10.94
CA LYS A 55 -9.40 1.63 -11.60
C LYS A 55 -9.10 0.34 -10.84
N VAL A 56 -8.94 0.41 -9.52
CA VAL A 56 -8.67 -0.77 -8.67
C VAL A 56 -9.92 -1.65 -8.58
N ARG A 57 -11.12 -1.07 -8.55
CA ARG A 57 -12.39 -1.80 -8.48
C ARG A 57 -12.56 -2.75 -9.65
N LYS A 58 -12.28 -2.31 -10.88
CA LYS A 58 -12.32 -3.18 -12.07
C LYS A 58 -11.46 -4.43 -11.90
N VAL A 59 -10.24 -4.28 -11.38
CA VAL A 59 -9.34 -5.41 -11.14
C VAL A 59 -9.91 -6.39 -10.11
N PHE A 60 -10.44 -5.88 -9.00
CA PHE A 60 -11.00 -6.72 -7.93
C PHE A 60 -12.30 -7.42 -8.37
N GLN A 61 -13.13 -6.74 -9.17
CA GLN A 61 -14.33 -7.31 -9.77
C GLN A 61 -14.00 -8.50 -10.68
N ASP A 62 -12.97 -8.38 -11.52
CA ASP A 62 -12.52 -9.46 -12.42
C ASP A 62 -12.13 -10.74 -11.66
N ILE A 63 -11.69 -10.62 -10.40
CA ILE A 63 -11.33 -11.75 -9.55
C ILE A 63 -12.40 -12.12 -8.51
N GLY A 64 -13.56 -11.48 -8.57
CA GLY A 64 -14.75 -11.83 -7.78
C GLY A 64 -14.87 -11.16 -6.41
N TYR A 65 -14.25 -9.98 -6.24
CA TYR A 65 -14.36 -9.17 -5.04
C TYR A 65 -14.91 -7.77 -5.32
N GLU A 66 -15.60 -7.23 -4.34
CA GLU A 66 -15.97 -5.83 -4.25
C GLU A 66 -15.23 -5.19 -3.07
N PHE A 67 -15.16 -3.87 -3.05
CA PHE A 67 -14.62 -3.13 -1.91
C PHE A 67 -15.29 -1.76 -1.74
N ASP A 68 -15.24 -1.28 -0.50
CA ASP A 68 -15.56 0.09 -0.14
C ASP A 68 -14.28 0.90 -0.01
N ALA A 69 -14.25 2.09 -0.60
CA ALA A 69 -13.11 2.99 -0.51
C ALA A 69 -13.32 3.99 0.63
N ILE A 70 -12.29 4.20 1.45
CA ILE A 70 -12.42 5.00 2.69
C ILE A 70 -12.89 6.45 2.48
N HIS A 71 -12.71 7.01 1.29
CA HIS A 71 -13.11 8.38 0.93
C HIS A 71 -14.57 8.51 0.48
N LEU A 72 -15.29 7.38 0.34
CA LEU A 72 -16.69 7.32 -0.08
C LEU A 72 -17.65 6.95 1.06
N VAL A 73 -17.11 6.73 2.27
CA VAL A 73 -17.89 6.34 3.44
C VAL A 73 -17.87 7.46 4.48
N GLU A 74 -18.90 7.50 5.33
CA GLU A 74 -19.01 8.49 6.40
C GLU A 74 -17.92 8.30 7.47
N SER A 75 -17.58 7.05 7.79
CA SER A 75 -16.60 6.72 8.82
C SER A 75 -15.58 5.71 8.29
N SER A 76 -14.36 6.19 8.02
CA SER A 76 -13.23 5.35 7.64
C SER A 76 -12.82 4.37 8.76
N HIS A 77 -12.97 4.78 10.03
CA HIS A 77 -12.71 3.93 11.20
C HIS A 77 -13.65 2.71 11.24
N GLU A 78 -14.95 2.93 11.08
CA GLU A 78 -15.93 1.83 11.07
C GLU A 78 -15.75 0.91 9.85
N LEU A 79 -15.38 1.46 8.69
CA LEU A 79 -15.05 0.64 7.54
C LEU A 79 -13.88 -0.31 7.83
N ILE A 80 -12.77 0.17 8.41
CA ILE A 80 -11.60 -0.67 8.73
C ILE A 80 -11.94 -1.70 9.82
N LYS A 81 -12.67 -1.29 10.86
CA LYS A 81 -13.11 -2.18 11.94
C LYS A 81 -13.95 -3.35 11.44
N ASN A 82 -14.82 -3.10 10.45
CA ASN A 82 -15.71 -4.11 9.88
C ASN A 82 -15.12 -4.85 8.66
N ALA A 83 -13.96 -4.41 8.17
CA ALA A 83 -13.29 -5.04 7.04
C ALA A 83 -12.85 -6.48 7.35
N GLU A 84 -12.85 -7.31 6.32
CA GLU A 84 -12.30 -8.66 6.30
C GLU A 84 -11.00 -8.72 5.50
N ALA A 85 -10.63 -7.65 4.79
CA ALA A 85 -9.29 -7.38 4.28
C ALA A 85 -9.05 -5.86 4.15
N VAL A 86 -7.80 -5.44 4.28
CA VAL A 86 -7.37 -4.05 4.06
C VAL A 86 -6.46 -3.99 2.85
N VAL A 87 -6.75 -3.10 1.91
CA VAL A 87 -5.99 -2.92 0.66
C VAL A 87 -5.48 -1.49 0.57
N VAL A 88 -4.18 -1.31 0.37
CA VAL A 88 -3.53 0.01 0.31
C VAL A 88 -2.83 0.20 -1.02
N GLY A 89 -3.27 1.24 -1.73
CA GLY A 89 -2.74 1.55 -3.06
C GLY A 89 -1.34 2.16 -3.04
N GLY A 90 -0.64 2.03 -4.17
CA GLY A 90 0.59 2.74 -4.48
C GLY A 90 0.36 4.18 -4.95
N GLY A 91 1.43 4.98 -4.98
CA GLY A 91 1.44 6.41 -5.28
C GLY A 91 2.59 7.06 -4.51
N ASN A 92 2.40 8.26 -3.94
CA ASN A 92 3.39 8.90 -3.08
C ASN A 92 3.24 8.45 -1.60
N THR A 93 4.31 7.89 -1.04
CA THR A 93 4.37 7.34 0.31
C THR A 93 4.26 8.42 1.40
N PHE A 94 4.83 9.61 1.19
CA PHE A 94 4.77 10.71 2.15
C PHE A 94 3.33 11.24 2.29
N HIS A 95 2.63 11.39 1.17
CA HIS A 95 1.21 11.76 1.17
C HIS A 95 0.34 10.68 1.82
N LEU A 96 0.57 9.40 1.48
CA LEU A 96 -0.13 8.28 2.11
C LEU A 96 0.05 8.27 3.63
N ILE A 97 1.28 8.35 4.13
CA ILE A 97 1.53 8.26 5.57
C ILE A 97 1.02 9.51 6.31
N HIS A 98 1.14 10.69 5.69
CA HIS A 98 0.55 11.93 6.21
C HIS A 98 -0.95 11.77 6.43
N CYS A 99 -1.71 11.35 5.40
CA CYS A 99 -3.15 11.13 5.53
C CYS A 99 -3.50 10.06 6.57
N LEU A 100 -2.73 8.97 6.65
CA LEU A 100 -2.98 7.91 7.64
C LEU A 100 -2.78 8.39 9.09
N HIS A 101 -1.81 9.27 9.34
CA HIS A 101 -1.61 9.90 10.65
C HIS A 101 -2.71 10.90 10.96
N GLU A 102 -3.03 11.82 10.04
CA GLU A 102 -4.08 12.83 10.20
C GLU A 102 -5.45 12.20 10.50
N THR A 103 -5.76 11.11 9.80
CA THR A 103 -7.02 10.37 9.98
C THR A 103 -6.96 9.36 11.12
N LYS A 104 -5.82 9.22 11.81
CA LYS A 104 -5.60 8.28 12.92
C LYS A 104 -5.95 6.81 12.58
N LEU A 105 -5.83 6.43 11.30
CA LEU A 105 -6.20 5.08 10.84
C LEU A 105 -5.08 4.04 11.03
N LEU A 106 -3.85 4.47 11.34
CA LEU A 106 -2.72 3.55 11.53
C LEU A 106 -2.99 2.50 12.61
N ASP A 107 -3.52 2.91 13.76
CA ASP A 107 -3.77 1.99 14.87
C ASP A 107 -4.90 1.02 14.56
N ASP A 108 -5.97 1.48 13.89
CA ASP A 108 -7.07 0.62 13.45
C ASP A 108 -6.58 -0.45 12.48
N ILE A 109 -5.81 -0.06 11.46
CA ILE A 109 -5.25 -1.00 10.48
C ILE A 109 -4.31 -1.97 11.20
N ARG A 110 -3.39 -1.47 12.03
CA ARG A 110 -2.42 -2.29 12.75
C ARG A 110 -3.10 -3.32 13.63
N ASN A 111 -4.10 -2.92 14.41
CA ASN A 111 -4.86 -3.80 15.29
C ASN A 111 -5.64 -4.85 14.49
N LYS A 112 -6.29 -4.43 13.41
CA LYS A 112 -7.08 -5.31 12.55
C LYS A 112 -6.22 -6.40 11.92
N VAL A 113 -5.11 -6.02 11.30
CA VAL A 113 -4.19 -6.96 10.65
C VAL A 113 -3.47 -7.86 11.66
N SER A 114 -3.08 -7.32 12.82
CA SER A 114 -2.44 -8.12 13.89
C SER A 114 -3.37 -9.23 14.43
N ASN A 115 -4.68 -9.07 14.26
CA ASN A 115 -5.68 -10.08 14.60
C ASN A 115 -6.01 -11.05 13.44
N GLY A 116 -5.21 -11.05 12.37
CA GLY A 116 -5.29 -12.03 11.28
C GLY A 116 -6.03 -11.55 10.03
N THR A 117 -6.54 -10.32 10.01
CA THR A 117 -7.13 -9.73 8.81
C THR A 117 -6.06 -9.55 7.72
N PRO A 118 -6.28 -10.08 6.50
CA PRO A 118 -5.41 -9.86 5.35
C PRO A 118 -5.12 -8.38 5.07
N TYR A 119 -3.86 -8.10 4.78
CA TYR A 119 -3.39 -6.82 4.25
C TYR A 119 -2.76 -7.02 2.88
N ILE A 120 -3.14 -6.20 1.92
CA ILE A 120 -2.51 -6.14 0.61
C ILE A 120 -2.02 -4.72 0.40
N GLY A 121 -0.74 -4.56 0.03
CA GLY A 121 -0.20 -3.26 -0.32
C GLY A 121 0.78 -3.38 -1.47
N TRP A 122 0.80 -2.40 -2.37
CA TRP A 122 1.79 -2.33 -3.44
C TRP A 122 2.51 -0.99 -3.45
N SER A 123 3.81 -0.98 -3.79
CA SER A 123 4.64 0.23 -3.80
C SER A 123 4.58 0.96 -2.45
N ALA A 124 4.05 2.20 -2.41
CA ALA A 124 3.80 2.95 -1.19
C ALA A 124 3.01 2.16 -0.12
N GLY A 125 2.04 1.33 -0.53
CA GLY A 125 1.32 0.43 0.37
C GLY A 125 2.25 -0.58 1.05
N SER A 126 3.25 -1.09 0.34
CA SER A 126 4.26 -1.97 0.94
C SER A 126 5.22 -1.21 1.86
N ASN A 127 5.59 0.04 1.52
CA ASN A 127 6.40 0.87 2.41
C ASN A 127 5.69 1.11 3.76
N VAL A 128 4.42 1.51 3.75
CA VAL A 128 3.72 1.82 5.02
C VAL A 128 3.43 0.59 5.86
N ALA A 129 3.50 -0.63 5.32
CA ALA A 129 3.43 -1.86 6.11
C ALA A 129 4.68 -2.09 7.00
N CYS A 130 5.80 -1.42 6.70
CA CYS A 130 7.06 -1.53 7.42
C CYS A 130 7.06 -0.69 8.72
N PRO A 131 8.12 -0.77 9.57
CA PRO A 131 8.22 0.04 10.77
C PRO A 131 8.23 1.55 10.47
N THR A 132 8.92 1.97 9.42
CA THR A 132 8.91 3.37 8.96
C THR A 132 8.92 3.46 7.43
N ILE A 133 8.66 4.63 6.87
CA ILE A 133 8.73 4.85 5.41
C ILE A 133 10.14 5.24 4.90
N LYS A 134 11.18 5.12 5.74
CA LYS A 134 12.54 5.63 5.46
C LYS A 134 13.22 5.02 4.23
N THR A 135 12.76 3.86 3.76
CA THR A 135 13.26 3.20 2.55
C THR A 135 12.35 3.41 1.33
N SER A 136 11.44 4.39 1.37
CA SER A 136 10.72 4.84 0.18
C SER A 136 11.66 5.58 -0.78
N ASN A 137 11.39 5.48 -2.08
CA ASN A 137 12.10 6.24 -3.12
C ASN A 137 11.38 7.54 -3.49
N ASP A 138 10.23 7.80 -2.86
CA ASP A 138 9.39 8.91 -3.23
C ASP A 138 9.99 10.24 -2.79
N MET A 139 9.68 11.28 -3.55
CA MET A 139 9.99 12.65 -3.16
C MET A 139 9.11 13.07 -1.96
N PRO A 140 9.68 13.72 -0.92
CA PRO A 140 8.93 14.22 0.23
C PRO A 140 8.12 15.48 -0.12
N ILE A 141 7.05 15.32 -0.89
CA ILE A 141 6.20 16.42 -1.36
C ILE A 141 5.36 17.08 -0.25
N ILE A 142 5.25 16.42 0.89
CA ILE A 142 4.57 16.87 2.10
C ILE A 142 5.31 16.33 3.31
N GLU A 143 5.36 17.10 4.39
CA GLU A 143 5.91 16.67 5.67
C GLU A 143 4.84 15.89 6.47
N PRO A 144 5.02 14.59 6.70
CA PRO A 144 4.13 13.83 7.58
C PRO A 144 4.45 14.11 9.05
N ILE A 145 3.44 13.99 9.93
CA ILE A 145 3.62 14.07 11.39
C ILE A 145 4.74 13.12 11.88
N SER A 146 4.86 11.96 11.24
CA SER A 146 5.88 10.97 11.56
C SER A 146 6.16 10.07 10.36
N PHE A 147 7.39 9.55 10.27
CA PHE A 147 7.73 8.48 9.34
C PHE A 147 7.33 7.09 9.82
N GLN A 148 6.82 6.95 11.06
CA GLN A 148 6.38 5.67 11.59
C GLN A 148 5.22 5.09 10.77
N GLY A 149 5.38 3.85 10.32
CA GLY A 149 4.40 3.11 9.53
C GLY A 149 3.49 2.23 10.40
N LEU A 150 2.95 1.19 9.77
CA LEU A 150 2.06 0.23 10.43
C LEU A 150 2.83 -0.79 11.28
N ASN A 151 4.14 -0.97 11.07
CA ASN A 151 4.95 -1.95 11.79
C ASN A 151 4.36 -3.38 11.73
N LEU A 152 3.88 -3.76 10.54
CA LEU A 152 3.30 -5.09 10.31
C LEU A 152 4.40 -6.14 10.11
N VAL A 153 5.51 -5.75 9.50
CA VAL A 153 6.74 -6.56 9.33
C VAL A 153 7.90 -6.00 10.16
N PRO A 154 8.86 -6.84 10.60
CA PRO A 154 10.00 -6.40 11.42
C PRO A 154 11.19 -5.89 10.60
N PHE A 155 11.03 -5.67 9.30
CA PHE A 155 12.07 -5.26 8.36
C PHE A 155 11.60 -4.10 7.47
N GLN A 156 12.52 -3.49 6.74
CA GLN A 156 12.23 -2.48 5.75
C GLN A 156 12.12 -3.06 4.34
N ILE A 157 11.30 -2.43 3.51
CA ILE A 157 11.17 -2.75 2.09
C ILE A 157 11.58 -1.51 1.29
N ASN A 158 12.52 -1.67 0.36
CA ASN A 158 12.76 -0.70 -0.71
C ASN A 158 12.07 -1.22 -1.98
N PRO A 159 10.82 -0.81 -2.28
CA PRO A 159 10.14 -1.24 -3.50
C PRO A 159 10.82 -0.64 -4.72
N HIS A 160 10.56 -1.18 -5.91
CA HIS A 160 11.21 -0.76 -7.17
C HIS A 160 12.73 -0.74 -7.06
N TYR A 161 13.30 -1.70 -6.33
CA TYR A 161 14.74 -1.81 -6.21
C TYR A 161 15.37 -2.09 -7.57
N THR A 162 16.40 -1.32 -7.90
CA THR A 162 17.29 -1.57 -9.01
C THR A 162 18.66 -1.06 -8.62
N ASN A 163 19.70 -1.81 -8.96
CA ASN A 163 21.09 -1.34 -8.86
C ASN A 163 21.64 -0.90 -10.23
N ALA A 164 20.75 -0.71 -11.22
CA ALA A 164 21.13 -0.14 -12.49
C ALA A 164 21.58 1.32 -12.29
N VAL A 165 22.72 1.66 -12.87
CA VAL A 165 23.26 3.02 -12.87
C VAL A 165 22.98 3.68 -14.22
N ILE A 166 22.65 4.96 -14.18
CA ILE A 166 22.53 5.76 -15.40
C ILE A 166 23.95 6.18 -15.81
N PRO A 167 24.39 5.91 -17.06
CA PRO A 167 25.72 6.31 -17.52
C PRO A 167 25.97 7.81 -17.27
N ASN A 168 27.13 8.14 -16.70
CA ASN A 168 27.55 9.50 -16.34
C ASN A 168 26.68 10.21 -15.29
N HIS A 169 25.79 9.50 -14.58
CA HIS A 169 25.10 10.05 -13.42
C HIS A 169 25.97 9.88 -12.17
N ASN A 170 26.35 10.99 -11.54
CA ASN A 170 27.21 11.02 -10.35
C ASN A 170 26.43 11.10 -9.01
N GLY A 171 25.10 10.99 -9.05
CA GLY A 171 24.29 10.88 -7.83
C GLY A 171 24.45 9.51 -7.16
N GLU A 172 24.03 9.41 -5.91
CA GLU A 172 24.13 8.17 -5.15
C GLU A 172 23.26 7.06 -5.78
N THR A 173 23.85 5.87 -5.91
CA THR A 173 23.17 4.64 -6.31
C THR A 173 22.11 4.25 -5.29
N ARG A 174 21.23 3.30 -5.65
CA ARG A 174 20.24 2.81 -4.69
C ARG A 174 20.90 2.13 -3.49
N GLU A 175 21.93 1.34 -3.74
CA GLU A 175 22.67 0.63 -2.68
C GLU A 175 23.31 1.61 -1.70
N GLN A 176 24.02 2.64 -2.19
CA GLN A 176 24.62 3.67 -1.34
C GLN A 176 23.59 4.37 -0.44
N ARG A 177 22.40 4.72 -0.96
CA ARG A 177 21.34 5.33 -0.15
C ARG A 177 20.80 4.40 0.93
N LEU A 178 20.87 3.09 0.73
CA LEU A 178 20.46 2.09 1.71
C LEU A 178 21.55 1.80 2.74
N GLU A 179 22.82 1.95 2.39
CA GLU A 179 23.95 1.85 3.34
C GLU A 179 23.97 3.02 4.35
N ASP A 180 23.41 4.17 3.98
CA ASP A 180 23.23 5.32 4.88
C ASP A 180 22.10 5.12 5.93
N PHE A 181 21.24 4.12 5.75
CA PHE A 181 20.08 3.82 6.61
C PHE A 181 20.41 2.82 7.73
#